data_AF-A0A6M1SE63-F1
#
_entry.id   AF-A0A6M1SE63-F1
#
_cell.length_a   1.000
_cell.length_b   1.000
_cell.length_c   1.000
_cell.angle_alpha   90.00
_cell.angle_beta   90.00
_cell.angle_gamma   90.00
#
_symmetry.space_group_name_H-M   'P 1'
#
loop_
_entity.id
_entity.type
_entity.pdbx_description
1 polymer ?
#
loop_
_entity_poly.entity_id
_entity_poly.type
_entity_poly.pdbx_seq_one_letter_code
_entity_poly.pdbx_strand_id
1 'polypeptide(L)'
;MIETREELDAIKKSCHAMVTRSASLSAGTAMIPVPGLDIGSDVAILMRIIPKINSQFGLTPEQIDRLDTESKLFVMTAISNTGSKMAGRYITKNLI
;
A
#
# COMPACT_ATOMS: atom_id res chain seq x y z
N MET A 1 16.55 5.85 -10.38
CA MET A 1 15.10 6.03 -10.07
C MET A 1 14.36 4.94 -10.85
N ILE A 2 13.04 4.73 -10.75
CA ILE A 2 12.38 3.85 -11.74
C ILE A 2 12.38 4.64 -13.05
N GLU A 3 13.09 4.13 -14.06
CA GLU A 3 13.39 4.89 -15.28
C GLU A 3 12.68 4.31 -16.50
N THR A 4 12.32 3.02 -16.45
CA THR A 4 11.65 2.33 -17.54
C THR A 4 10.31 1.73 -17.12
N ARG A 5 9.43 1.50 -18.11
CA ARG A 5 8.17 0.79 -17.87
C ARG A 5 8.41 -0.66 -17.48
N GLU A 6 9.42 -1.28 -18.05
CA GLU A 6 9.81 -2.65 -17.75
C GLU A 6 10.24 -2.81 -16.28
N GLU A 7 11.03 -1.87 -15.75
CA GLU A 7 11.37 -1.83 -14.32
C GLU A 7 10.14 -1.65 -13.44
N LEU A 8 9.25 -0.73 -13.82
CA LEU A 8 7.99 -0.49 -13.09
C LEU A 8 7.14 -1.76 -13.04
N ASP A 9 7.00 -2.46 -14.16
CA ASP A 9 6.22 -3.69 -14.27
C ASP A 9 6.86 -4.84 -13.49
N ALA A 10 8.18 -4.94 -13.49
CA ALA A 10 8.92 -5.91 -12.68
C ALA A 10 8.70 -5.68 -11.17
N ILE A 11 8.80 -4.43 -10.72
CA ILE A 11 8.52 -4.05 -9.33
C ILE A 11 7.08 -4.37 -8.96
N LYS A 12 6.12 -3.96 -9.82
CA LYS A 12 4.70 -4.25 -9.64
C LYS A 12 4.45 -5.75 -9.50
N LYS A 13 5.02 -6.58 -10.38
CA LYS A 13 4.89 -8.05 -10.33
C LYS A 13 5.41 -8.61 -9.00
N SER A 14 6.56 -8.14 -8.53
CA SER A 14 7.15 -8.52 -7.24
C SER A 14 6.23 -8.15 -6.06
N CYS A 15 5.69 -6.92 -6.05
CA CYS A 15 4.76 -6.48 -5.03
C CYS A 15 3.45 -7.27 -5.04
N HIS A 16 2.90 -7.60 -6.21
CA HIS A 16 1.72 -8.46 -6.31
C HIS A 16 1.99 -9.85 -5.70
N ALA A 17 3.12 -10.48 -6.02
CA ALA A 17 3.47 -11.77 -5.44
C ALA A 17 3.57 -11.71 -3.90
N MET A 18 4.13 -10.62 -3.35
CA MET A 18 4.20 -10.39 -1.90
C MET A 18 2.82 -10.25 -1.26
N VAL A 19 1.92 -9.50 -1.89
CA VAL A 19 0.53 -9.35 -1.46
C VAL A 19 -0.19 -10.69 -1.50
N THR A 20 -0.11 -11.42 -2.61
CA THR A 20 -0.74 -12.73 -2.77
C THR A 20 -0.30 -13.73 -1.69
N ARG A 21 1.01 -13.80 -1.41
CA ARG A 21 1.55 -14.67 -0.36
C ARG A 21 1.05 -14.29 1.04
N SER A 22 0.83 -13.01 1.27
CA SER A 22 0.36 -12.55 2.58
C SER A 22 -1.15 -12.71 2.74
N ALA A 23 -1.91 -12.54 1.65
CA ALA A 23 -3.33 -12.83 1.61
C ALA A 23 -3.63 -14.32 1.89
N SER A 24 -2.78 -15.23 1.41
CA SER A 24 -2.94 -16.66 1.74
C SER A 24 -2.72 -16.96 3.23
N LEU A 25 -1.93 -16.14 3.95
CA LEU A 25 -1.80 -16.25 5.41
C LEU A 25 -3.06 -15.75 6.12
N SER A 26 -3.64 -14.63 5.69
CA SER A 26 -4.92 -14.10 6.21
C SER A 26 -6.08 -15.10 6.00
N ALA A 27 -6.12 -15.76 4.85
CA ALA A 27 -7.13 -16.80 4.58
C ALA A 27 -7.07 -17.97 5.60
N GLY A 28 -5.90 -18.28 6.15
CA GLY A 28 -5.74 -19.31 7.18
C GLY A 28 -6.27 -18.88 8.55
N THR A 29 -6.11 -17.61 8.93
CA THR A 29 -6.61 -17.08 10.22
C THR A 29 -8.13 -17.01 10.28
N ALA A 30 -8.81 -16.84 9.13
CA ALA A 30 -10.27 -16.85 9.05
C ALA A 30 -10.92 -18.19 9.47
N MET A 31 -10.16 -19.29 9.50
CA MET A 31 -10.67 -20.59 9.96
C MET A 31 -10.65 -20.74 11.49
N ILE A 32 -10.05 -19.80 12.22
CA ILE A 32 -9.93 -19.82 13.68
C ILE A 32 -11.11 -19.04 14.29
N PRO A 33 -11.98 -19.66 15.10
CA PRO A 33 -13.20 -19.01 15.62
C PRO A 33 -12.89 -18.11 16.83
N VAL A 34 -12.02 -17.12 16.65
CA VAL A 34 -11.70 -16.09 17.66
C VAL A 34 -12.29 -14.76 17.21
N PRO A 35 -13.26 -14.18 17.94
CA PRO A 35 -13.85 -12.89 17.59
C PRO A 35 -12.79 -11.79 17.45
N GLY A 36 -12.81 -11.07 16.32
CA GLY A 36 -11.93 -9.93 16.04
C GLY A 36 -10.49 -10.26 15.64
N LEU A 37 -10.11 -11.53 15.60
CA LEU A 37 -8.77 -11.97 15.16
C LEU A 37 -8.53 -11.69 13.67
N ASP A 38 -9.55 -11.91 12.85
CA ASP A 38 -9.55 -11.64 11.41
C ASP A 38 -9.21 -10.17 11.12
N ILE A 39 -9.96 -9.23 11.71
CA ILE A 39 -9.76 -7.79 11.54
C ILE A 39 -8.35 -7.38 12.01
N GLY A 40 -7.93 -7.86 13.19
CA GLY A 40 -6.59 -7.57 13.71
C GLY A 40 -5.48 -8.08 12.81
N SER A 41 -5.63 -9.29 12.28
CA SER A 41 -4.66 -9.91 11.37
C SER A 41 -4.55 -9.16 10.04
N ASP A 42 -5.67 -8.73 9.47
CA ASP A 42 -5.70 -7.97 8.21
C ASP A 42 -5.01 -6.61 8.36
N VAL A 43 -5.26 -5.89 9.46
CA VAL A 43 -4.57 -4.62 9.75
C VAL A 43 -3.07 -4.85 9.95
N ALA A 44 -2.68 -5.87 10.70
CA ALA A 44 -1.26 -6.19 10.92
C ALA A 44 -0.53 -6.53 9.62
N ILE A 45 -1.18 -7.28 8.73
CA ILE A 45 -0.67 -7.61 7.40
C ILE A 45 -0.50 -6.34 6.56
N LEU A 46 -1.49 -5.44 6.54
CA LEU A 46 -1.41 -4.16 5.82
C LEU A 46 -0.26 -3.28 6.36
N MET A 47 -0.17 -3.12 7.67
CA MET A 47 0.90 -2.35 8.33
C MET A 47 2.30 -2.92 8.03
N ARG A 48 2.42 -4.21 7.76
CA ARG A 48 3.67 -4.85 7.37
C ARG A 48 3.99 -4.71 5.87
N ILE A 49 2.99 -4.76 5.00
CA ILE A 49 3.19 -4.83 3.54
C ILE A 49 3.27 -3.45 2.91
N ILE A 50 2.42 -2.50 3.31
CA ILE A 50 2.40 -1.15 2.72
C ILE A 50 3.79 -0.49 2.78
N PRO A 51 4.53 -0.51 3.91
CA PRO A 51 5.88 0.06 3.95
C PRO A 51 6.86 -0.63 3.00
N LYS A 52 6.73 -1.95 2.80
CA LYS A 52 7.58 -2.71 1.87
C LYS A 52 7.28 -2.35 0.42
N ILE A 53 6.00 -2.20 0.07
CA ILE A 53 5.60 -1.71 -1.24
C ILE A 53 6.16 -0.31 -1.46
N ASN A 54 5.98 0.60 -0.50
CA ASN A 54 6.53 1.96 -0.59
C ASN A 54 8.04 1.95 -0.83
N SER A 55 8.80 1.12 -0.10
CA SER A 55 10.25 0.98 -0.29
C SER A 55 10.63 0.57 -1.71
N GLN A 56 9.87 -0.34 -2.33
CA GLN A 56 10.13 -0.83 -3.69
C GLN A 56 9.82 0.24 -4.75
N PHE A 57 8.83 1.10 -4.51
CA PHE A 57 8.43 2.17 -5.42
C PHE A 57 9.15 3.51 -5.19
N GLY A 58 10.05 3.60 -4.19
CA GLY A 58 10.71 4.87 -3.88
C GLY A 58 9.85 5.84 -3.08
N LEU A 59 8.79 5.36 -2.42
CA LEU A 59 7.76 6.15 -1.75
C LEU A 59 7.87 6.12 -0.22
N THR A 60 9.00 5.70 0.34
CA THR A 60 9.26 5.90 1.79
C THR A 60 9.51 7.38 2.09
N PRO A 61 9.24 7.86 3.31
CA PRO A 61 9.54 9.24 3.69
C PRO A 61 10.98 9.63 3.37
N GLU A 62 11.94 8.76 3.67
CA GLU A 62 13.37 9.00 3.45
C GLU A 62 13.75 9.04 1.96
N GLN A 63 13.07 8.28 1.11
CA GLN A 63 13.27 8.31 -0.34
C GLN A 63 12.65 9.56 -0.96
N ILE A 64 11.44 9.93 -0.53
CA ILE A 64 10.76 11.15 -0.98
C ILE A 64 11.56 12.38 -0.53
N ASP A 65 12.17 12.34 0.65
CA ASP A 65 12.93 13.47 1.16
C ASP A 65 14.18 13.81 0.36
N ARG A 66 14.71 12.84 -0.38
CA ARG A 66 15.87 13.00 -1.27
C ARG A 66 15.50 13.52 -2.65
N LEU A 67 14.21 13.63 -2.97
CA LEU A 67 13.77 14.22 -4.22
C LEU A 67 14.03 15.73 -4.23
N ASP A 68 14.20 16.29 -5.42
CA ASP A 68 14.18 17.74 -5.61
C ASP A 68 12.82 18.32 -5.20
N THR A 69 12.79 19.64 -4.98
CA THR A 69 11.60 20.34 -4.47
C THR A 69 10.36 20.13 -5.33
N GLU A 70 10.49 20.15 -6.67
CA GLU A 70 9.36 20.04 -7.57
C GLU A 70 8.79 18.61 -7.54
N SER A 71 9.65 17.61 -7.67
CA SER A 71 9.25 16.20 -7.59
C SER A 71 8.65 15.85 -6.24
N LYS A 72 9.23 16.35 -5.13
CA LYS A 72 8.70 16.15 -3.78
C LYS A 72 7.29 16.71 -3.63
N LEU A 73 7.06 17.95 -4.08
CA LEU A 73 5.74 18.59 -4.05
C LEU A 73 4.71 17.83 -4.89
N PHE A 74 5.11 17.38 -6.08
CA PHE A 74 4.26 16.57 -6.95
C PHE A 74 3.83 15.27 -6.25
N VAL A 75 4.78 14.51 -5.71
CA VAL A 75 4.52 13.24 -5.02
C VAL A 75 3.62 13.44 -3.81
N MET A 76 3.92 14.43 -2.95
CA MET A 76 3.12 14.72 -1.75
C MET A 76 1.68 15.12 -2.09
N THR A 77 1.49 15.92 -3.14
CA THR A 77 0.16 16.32 -3.61
C THR A 77 -0.61 15.12 -4.18
N ALA A 78 0.05 14.27 -4.98
CA ALA A 78 -0.54 13.06 -5.52
C ALA A 78 -0.98 12.09 -4.42
N ILE A 79 -0.14 11.88 -3.40
CA ILE A 79 -0.46 11.05 -2.22
C ILE A 79 -1.67 11.63 -1.48
N SER A 80 -1.66 12.93 -1.18
CA SER A 80 -2.73 13.60 -0.43
C SER A 80 -4.09 13.50 -1.14
N ASN A 81 -4.12 13.75 -2.45
CA ASN A 81 -5.33 13.68 -3.25
C ASN A 81 -5.84 12.25 -3.41
N THR A 82 -4.94 11.30 -3.68
CA THR A 82 -5.32 9.90 -3.91
C THR A 82 -5.79 9.24 -2.62
N GLY A 83 -5.07 9.45 -1.52
CA GLY A 83 -5.44 8.94 -0.20
C GLY A 83 -6.79 9.48 0.27
N SER A 84 -7.00 10.80 0.18
CA SER A 84 -8.25 11.45 0.59
C SER A 84 -9.44 10.97 -0.25
N LYS A 85 -9.27 10.79 -1.57
CA LYS A 85 -10.31 10.27 -2.45
C LYS A 85 -10.67 8.82 -2.13
N MET A 86 -9.68 7.98 -1.82
CA MET A 86 -9.91 6.59 -1.43
C MET A 86 -10.65 6.48 -0.08
N ALA A 87 -10.18 7.23 0.93
CA ALA A 87 -10.83 7.29 2.23
C ALA A 87 -12.26 7.82 2.12
N GLY A 88 -12.45 8.91 1.38
CA GLY A 88 -13.76 9.50 1.11
C GLY A 88 -14.71 8.47 0.48
N ARG A 89 -14.31 7.81 -0.62
CA ARG A 89 -15.12 6.76 -1.26
C ARG A 89 -15.50 5.61 -0.33
N TYR A 90 -14.63 5.24 0.62
CA TYR A 90 -14.92 4.16 1.55
C TYR A 90 -15.89 4.60 2.65
N ILE A 91 -15.70 5.81 3.21
CA ILE A 91 -16.55 6.36 4.27
C ILE A 91 -17.93 6.71 3.72
N THR A 92 -18.00 7.39 2.57
CA THR A 92 -19.27 7.85 1.99
C THR A 92 -20.03 6.77 1.23
N LYS A 93 -19.48 5.55 1.12
CA LYS A 93 -20.12 4.41 0.46
C LYS A 93 -21.45 3.99 1.10
N ASN A 94 -21.68 4.38 2.36
CA ASN A 94 -22.92 4.12 3.11
C ASN A 94 -23.86 5.34 3.19
N LEU A 95 -23.52 6.46 2.54
CA LEU A 95 -24.31 7.71 2.55
C LEU A 95 -25.10 7.93 1.25
N ILE A 96 -24.98 7.01 0.29
CA ILE A 96 -25.73 6.94 -0.98
C ILE A 96 -26.39 5.58 -1.10
#